data_AF-A0A9E2X491-F1
#
_entry.id   AF-A0A9E2X491-F1
#
_cell.length_a   1.000
_cell.length_b   1.000
_cell.length_c   1.000
_cell.angle_alpha   90.00
_cell.angle_beta   90.00
_cell.angle_gamma   90.00
#
_symmetry.space_group_name_H-M   'P 1'
#
loop_
_entity.id
_entity.type
_entity.pdbx_description
1 polymer ?
#
loop_
_entity_poly.entity_id
_entity_poly.type
_entity_poly.pdbx_seq_one_letter_code
_entity_poly.pdbx_strand_id
1 'polypeptide(L)'
;MTALIAEHFETVAPTEADAQLARESSRRLATHKLGRRSSVRIQLLDDGKEAETVAVPASALRLFLHLLTEMSQGNAVTLIPTHAELTTQQAADLLNVSRPYLVKLLDEGKIPCRTVGKYRRVRFDDLMAYKRKDDEARAKVLDQLTAEAQELGMGY
;
A
#
# COMPACT_ATOMS: atom_id res chain seq x y z
N MET A 1 -10.56 -20.93 15.48
CA MET A 1 -10.78 -19.51 15.79
C MET A 1 -10.64 -18.72 14.51
N THR A 2 -11.77 -18.39 13.89
CA THR A 2 -11.84 -17.66 12.62
C THR A 2 -11.59 -16.19 12.92
N ALA A 3 -10.39 -15.70 12.63
CA ALA A 3 -10.12 -14.27 12.68
C ALA A 3 -10.89 -13.60 11.53
N LEU A 4 -12.06 -13.07 11.85
CA LEU A 4 -12.73 -12.03 11.07
C LEU A 4 -11.87 -10.77 11.14
N ILE A 5 -10.77 -10.72 10.38
CA ILE A 5 -10.12 -9.45 10.03
C ILE A 5 -10.80 -8.99 8.73
N ALA A 6 -12.02 -8.53 8.87
CA ALA A 6 -12.80 -7.97 7.77
C ALA A 6 -13.42 -6.64 8.20
N GLU A 7 -12.73 -5.85 9.03
CA GLU A 7 -13.13 -4.47 9.29
C GLU A 7 -11.91 -3.56 9.19
N HIS A 8 -11.95 -2.74 8.12
CA HIS A 8 -11.17 -1.53 7.87
C HIS A 8 -9.71 -1.65 7.40
N PHE A 9 -9.53 -1.91 6.09
CA PHE A 9 -8.49 -1.19 5.34
C PHE A 9 -8.99 0.25 5.16
N GLU A 10 -8.93 1.03 6.24
CA GLU A 10 -9.37 2.41 6.16
C GLU A 10 -8.38 3.20 5.34
N THR A 11 -8.87 3.73 4.23
CA THR A 11 -8.10 4.68 3.42
C THR A 11 -8.25 6.05 4.06
N VAL A 12 -7.15 6.59 4.56
CA VAL A 12 -7.10 7.92 5.13
C VAL A 12 -6.62 8.88 4.06
N ALA A 13 -7.51 9.77 3.61
CA ALA A 13 -7.15 10.88 2.74
C ALA A 13 -6.77 12.09 3.61
N PRO A 14 -5.54 12.62 3.52
CA PRO A 14 -5.12 13.75 4.34
C PRO A 14 -5.87 15.02 3.96
N THR A 15 -6.29 15.79 4.96
CA THR A 15 -6.65 17.20 4.75
C THR A 15 -5.39 18.03 4.44
N GLU A 16 -5.57 19.28 4.00
CA GLU A 16 -4.43 20.19 3.82
C GLU A 16 -3.65 20.42 5.12
N ALA A 17 -4.37 20.51 6.25
CA ALA A 17 -3.76 20.61 7.58
C ALA A 17 -2.97 19.36 7.94
N ASP A 18 -3.51 18.16 7.66
CA ASP A 18 -2.80 16.90 7.88
C ASP A 18 -1.53 16.81 7.04
N ALA A 19 -1.59 17.20 5.76
CA ALA A 19 -0.45 17.18 4.86
C ALA A 19 0.69 18.11 5.35
N GLN A 20 0.33 19.31 5.83
CA GLN A 20 1.29 20.24 6.42
C GLN A 20 1.92 19.67 7.70
N LEU A 21 1.09 19.13 8.61
CA LEU A 21 1.56 18.53 9.85
C LEU A 21 2.45 17.30 9.59
N ALA A 22 2.07 16.47 8.62
CA ALA A 22 2.84 15.30 8.21
C ALA A 22 4.20 15.68 7.63
N ARG A 23 4.27 16.77 6.85
CA ARG A 23 5.54 17.32 6.32
C ARG A 23 6.47 17.77 7.45
N GLU A 24 5.95 18.49 8.44
CA GLU A 24 6.77 18.93 9.58
C GLU A 24 7.23 17.73 10.41
N SER A 25 6.30 16.84 10.75
CA SER A 25 6.54 15.68 11.60
C SER A 25 7.54 14.70 10.98
N SER A 26 7.38 14.37 9.70
CA SER A 26 8.32 13.51 8.97
C SER A 26 9.72 14.11 8.93
N ARG A 27 9.86 15.42 8.67
CA ARG A 27 11.15 16.11 8.68
C ARG A 27 11.83 16.02 10.04
N ARG A 28 11.10 16.28 11.14
CA ARG A 28 11.63 16.21 12.50
C ARG A 28 12.06 14.79 12.86
N LEU A 29 11.20 13.82 12.61
CA LEU A 29 11.47 12.41 12.91
C LEU A 29 12.63 11.85 12.06
N ALA A 30 12.78 12.28 10.80
CA ALA A 30 13.86 11.84 9.91
C ALA A 30 15.26 12.28 10.38
N THR A 31 15.37 13.35 11.18
CA THR A 31 16.67 13.76 11.76
C THR A 31 17.23 12.73 12.75
N HIS A 32 16.36 11.89 13.33
CA HIS A 32 16.76 10.86 14.27
C HIS A 32 17.19 9.59 13.52
N LYS A 33 18.50 9.32 13.49
CA LYS A 33 19.04 8.10 12.89
C LYS A 33 18.59 6.86 13.68
N LEU A 34 17.64 6.12 13.10
CA LEU A 34 17.10 4.88 13.65
C LEU A 34 18.12 3.72 13.66
N GLY A 35 19.15 3.77 12.81
CA GLY A 35 20.25 2.80 12.79
C GLY A 35 19.77 1.34 12.76
N ARG A 36 20.47 0.46 13.49
CA ARG A 36 20.06 -0.95 13.71
C ARG A 36 19.29 -1.15 15.02
N ARG A 37 18.67 -0.10 15.59
CA ARG A 37 17.92 -0.21 16.84
C ARG A 37 16.72 -1.14 16.66
N SER A 38 16.42 -1.94 17.68
CA SER A 38 15.23 -2.81 17.69
C SER A 38 13.96 -2.05 18.07
N SER A 39 14.08 -1.04 18.93
CA SER A 39 12.96 -0.23 19.40
C SER A 39 13.31 1.25 19.54
N VAL A 40 12.26 2.06 19.61
CA VAL A 40 12.28 3.49 19.93
C VAL A 40 11.21 3.80 20.96
N ARG A 41 11.42 4.84 21.75
CA ARG A 41 10.43 5.30 22.73
C ARG A 41 9.75 6.55 22.21
N ILE A 42 8.42 6.58 22.31
CA ILE A 42 7.58 7.73 22.01
C ILE A 42 6.92 8.20 23.32
N GLN A 43 6.75 9.51 23.46
CA GLN A 43 6.00 10.09 24.56
C GLN A 43 4.62 10.49 24.06
N LEU A 44 3.59 10.03 24.76
CA LEU A 44 2.20 10.39 24.55
C LEU A 44 1.84 11.46 25.58
N LEU A 45 1.30 12.58 25.10
CA LEU A 45 0.84 13.68 25.95
C LEU A 45 -0.67 13.79 25.75
N ASP A 46 -1.41 13.56 26.84
CA ASP A 46 -2.85 13.77 26.92
C ASP A 46 -3.12 15.01 27.79
N ASP A 47 -4.10 15.82 27.42
CA ASP A 47 -4.50 16.99 28.21
C ASP A 47 -4.89 16.56 29.64
N GLY A 48 -4.16 17.08 30.62
CA GLY A 48 -4.41 16.85 32.05
C GLY A 48 -3.88 15.53 32.61
N LYS A 49 -3.09 14.75 31.85
CA LYS A 49 -2.40 13.55 32.35
C LYS A 49 -0.88 13.69 32.27
N GLU A 50 -0.18 12.92 33.09
CA GLU A 50 1.28 12.81 32.96
C GLU A 50 1.65 12.15 31.63
N ALA A 51 2.77 12.58 31.07
CA ALA A 51 3.27 12.04 29.80
C ALA A 51 3.61 10.54 29.96
N GLU A 52 3.02 9.70 29.12
CA GLU A 52 3.30 8.27 29.09
C GLU A 52 4.40 7.96 28.08
N THR A 53 5.40 7.15 28.46
CA THR A 53 6.45 6.71 27.53
C THR A 53 6.20 5.28 27.07
N VAL A 54 6.03 5.09 25.76
CA VAL A 54 5.76 3.78 25.14
C VAL A 54 6.92 3.36 24.24
N ALA A 55 7.35 2.10 24.35
CA ALA A 55 8.33 1.52 23.44
C ALA A 55 7.64 0.90 22.22
N VAL A 56 8.08 1.28 21.02
CA VAL A 56 7.58 0.73 19.75
C VAL A 56 8.72 0.15 18.92
N PRO A 57 8.48 -0.84 18.05
CA PRO A 57 9.50 -1.37 17.15
C PRO A 57 10.06 -0.29 16.24
N ALA A 58 11.38 -0.29 16.02
CA ALA A 58 12.00 0.67 15.11
C ALA A 58 11.49 0.50 13.66
N SER A 59 11.09 -0.71 13.27
CA SER A 59 10.45 -0.99 11.98
C SER A 59 9.09 -0.31 11.84
N ALA A 60 8.28 -0.28 12.91
CA ALA A 60 6.99 0.41 12.92
C ALA A 60 7.16 1.92 12.73
N LEU A 61 8.15 2.54 13.40
CA LEU A 61 8.43 3.97 13.19
C LEU A 61 8.91 4.27 11.76
N ARG A 62 9.66 3.37 11.11
CA ARG A 62 10.03 3.54 9.69
C ARG A 62 8.82 3.52 8.77
N LEU A 63 7.87 2.61 9.02
CA LEU A 63 6.61 2.58 8.28
C LEU A 63 5.81 3.87 8.50
N PHE A 64 5.75 4.35 9.75
CA PHE A 64 5.09 5.61 10.07
C PHE A 64 5.74 6.81 9.37
N LEU A 65 7.08 6.87 9.29
CA LEU A 65 7.80 7.89 8.51
C LEU A 65 7.43 7.87 7.03
N HIS A 66 7.29 6.69 6.44
CA HIS A 66 6.85 6.55 5.05
C HIS A 66 5.41 7.01 4.88
N LEU A 67 4.51 6.61 5.79
CA LEU A 67 3.12 7.05 5.81
C LEU A 67 3.01 8.58 5.88
N LEU A 68 3.74 9.23 6.78
CA LEU A 68 3.76 10.71 6.88
C LEU A 68 4.31 11.35 5.60
N THR A 69 5.26 10.70 4.93
CA THR A 69 5.81 11.18 3.66
C THR A 69 4.75 11.17 2.56
N GLU A 70 3.97 10.10 2.46
CA GLU A 70 2.84 10.00 1.51
C GLU A 70 1.76 11.04 1.83
N MET A 71 1.34 11.14 3.10
CA MET A 71 0.35 12.14 3.51
C MET A 71 0.82 13.57 3.22
N SER A 72 2.11 13.86 3.37
CA SER A 72 2.68 15.19 3.08
C SER A 72 2.66 15.59 1.59
N GLN A 73 2.45 14.61 0.71
CA GLN A 73 2.27 14.79 -0.73
C GLN A 73 0.79 14.87 -1.12
N GLY A 74 -0.13 14.75 -0.14
CA GLY A 74 -1.57 14.68 -0.39
C GLY A 74 -2.06 13.28 -0.79
N ASN A 75 -1.19 12.27 -0.72
CA ASN A 75 -1.56 10.91 -1.10
C ASN A 75 -2.40 10.27 0.01
N ALA A 76 -3.51 9.64 -0.36
CA ALA A 76 -4.28 8.81 0.55
C ALA A 76 -3.48 7.53 0.87
N VAL A 77 -3.57 7.08 2.12
CA VAL A 77 -2.78 5.95 2.62
C VAL A 77 -3.68 4.85 3.17
N THR A 78 -3.28 3.59 2.96
CA THR A 78 -3.96 2.41 3.48
C THR A 78 -2.92 1.40 3.96
N LEU A 79 -3.06 0.90 5.18
CA LEU A 79 -2.19 -0.17 5.69
C LEU A 79 -2.85 -1.54 5.46
N ILE A 80 -2.21 -2.38 4.65
CA ILE A 80 -2.71 -3.71 4.31
C ILE A 80 -1.72 -4.77 4.80
N PRO A 81 -2.10 -5.67 5.72
CA PRO A 81 -1.27 -6.81 6.08
C PRO A 81 -1.04 -7.73 4.88
N THR A 82 0.16 -8.29 4.75
CA THR A 82 0.54 -9.15 3.62
C THR A 82 -0.35 -10.39 3.47
N HIS A 83 -0.73 -11.00 4.60
CA HIS A 83 -1.60 -12.17 4.65
C HIS A 83 -3.09 -11.81 4.55
N ALA A 84 -3.44 -10.55 4.33
CA ALA A 84 -4.82 -10.13 4.29
C ALA A 84 -5.53 -10.65 3.04
N GLU A 85 -6.83 -10.85 3.19
CA GLU A 85 -7.69 -11.29 2.11
C GLU A 85 -8.63 -10.20 1.66
N LEU A 86 -8.56 -9.94 0.37
CA LEU A 86 -9.27 -8.88 -0.30
C LEU A 86 -10.58 -9.43 -0.87
N THR A 87 -11.62 -8.63 -0.79
CA THR A 87 -12.79 -8.79 -1.65
C THR A 87 -12.38 -8.59 -3.12
N THR A 88 -13.21 -9.08 -4.04
CA THR A 88 -13.03 -8.77 -5.47
C THR A 88 -13.11 -7.27 -5.77
N GLN A 89 -13.78 -6.47 -4.94
CA GLN A 89 -13.82 -5.02 -5.17
C GLN A 89 -12.48 -4.40 -4.80
N GLN A 90 -12.02 -4.63 -3.56
CA GLN A 90 -10.71 -4.15 -3.08
C GLN A 90 -9.55 -4.58 -4.00
N ALA A 91 -9.58 -5.82 -4.48
CA ALA A 91 -8.57 -6.31 -5.39
C ALA A 91 -8.63 -5.63 -6.77
N ALA A 92 -9.82 -5.25 -7.25
CA ALA A 92 -9.98 -4.54 -8.52
C ALA A 92 -9.50 -3.09 -8.38
N ASP A 93 -9.83 -2.44 -7.27
CA ASP A 93 -9.40 -1.08 -6.94
C ASP A 93 -7.86 -1.01 -6.87
N LEU A 94 -7.21 -1.99 -6.21
CA LEU A 94 -5.74 -2.06 -6.12
C LEU A 94 -5.04 -2.32 -7.47
N LEU A 95 -5.70 -3.02 -8.41
CA LEU A 95 -5.19 -3.19 -9.77
C LEU A 95 -5.55 -2.02 -10.70
N ASN A 96 -6.36 -1.06 -10.24
CA ASN A 96 -6.93 0.01 -11.04
C ASN A 96 -7.70 -0.52 -12.28
N VAL A 97 -8.52 -1.55 -12.07
CA VAL A 97 -9.34 -2.18 -13.12
C VAL A 97 -10.79 -2.31 -12.67
N SER A 98 -11.69 -2.60 -13.61
CA SER A 98 -13.08 -2.87 -13.27
C SER A 98 -13.25 -4.20 -12.54
N ARG A 99 -14.21 -4.27 -11.59
CA ARG A 99 -14.54 -5.52 -10.89
C ARG A 99 -14.87 -6.69 -11.85
N PRO A 100 -15.64 -6.50 -12.94
CA PRO A 100 -15.88 -7.58 -13.90
C PRO A 100 -14.60 -8.10 -14.56
N TYR A 101 -13.65 -7.22 -14.87
CA TYR A 101 -12.37 -7.63 -15.43
C TYR A 101 -11.55 -8.46 -14.43
N LEU A 102 -11.46 -8.02 -13.17
CA LEU A 102 -10.83 -8.83 -12.13
C LEU A 102 -11.50 -10.20 -12.02
N VAL A 103 -12.83 -10.26 -11.97
CA VAL A 103 -13.58 -11.51 -11.87
C VAL A 103 -13.22 -12.46 -13.02
N LYS A 104 -13.09 -11.95 -14.24
CA LYS A 104 -12.62 -12.74 -15.39
C LYS A 104 -11.22 -13.30 -15.17
N LEU A 105 -10.27 -12.52 -14.65
CA LEU A 105 -8.92 -13.02 -14.32
C LEU A 105 -8.93 -14.14 -13.27
N LEU A 106 -9.82 -14.05 -12.28
CA LEU A 106 -10.00 -15.08 -11.26
C LEU A 106 -10.60 -16.36 -11.85
N ASP A 107 -11.60 -16.22 -12.71
CA ASP A 107 -12.26 -17.35 -13.38
C ASP A 107 -11.33 -18.06 -14.38
N GLU A 108 -10.42 -17.31 -15.01
CA GLU A 108 -9.35 -17.84 -15.87
C GLU A 108 -8.18 -18.45 -15.06
N GLY A 109 -8.19 -18.36 -13.72
CA GLY A 109 -7.12 -18.87 -12.86
C GLY A 109 -5.81 -18.08 -12.93
N LYS A 110 -5.81 -16.88 -13.54
CA LYS A 110 -4.62 -16.02 -13.65
C LYS A 110 -4.18 -15.45 -12.31
N ILE A 111 -5.13 -15.26 -11.39
CA ILE A 111 -4.88 -14.84 -10.01
C ILE A 111 -5.51 -15.90 -9.10
N PRO A 112 -4.75 -16.54 -8.21
CA PRO A 112 -5.29 -17.46 -7.23
C PRO A 112 -6.39 -16.79 -6.38
N CYS A 113 -7.50 -17.50 -6.18
CA CYS A 113 -8.54 -17.08 -5.26
C CYS A 113 -9.11 -18.28 -4.51
N ARG A 114 -9.67 -18.02 -3.33
CA ARG A 114 -10.44 -19.01 -2.58
C ARG A 114 -11.89 -18.57 -2.47
N THR A 115 -12.78 -19.54 -2.38
CA THR A 115 -14.20 -19.28 -2.14
C THR A 115 -14.51 -19.46 -0.66
N VAL A 116 -15.12 -18.45 -0.04
CA VAL A 116 -15.59 -18.47 1.35
C VAL A 116 -17.10 -18.26 1.33
N GLY A 117 -17.86 -19.34 1.47
CA GLY A 117 -19.31 -19.33 1.26
C GLY A 117 -19.65 -18.99 -0.19
N LYS A 118 -20.34 -17.86 -0.40
CA LYS A 118 -20.69 -17.36 -1.75
C LYS A 118 -19.68 -16.36 -2.33
N TYR A 119 -18.71 -15.91 -1.54
CA TYR A 119 -17.81 -14.82 -1.91
C TYR A 119 -16.41 -15.33 -2.24
N ARG A 120 -15.77 -14.73 -3.25
CA ARG A 120 -14.36 -14.95 -3.57
C ARG A 120 -13.48 -14.05 -2.70
N ARG A 121 -12.34 -14.59 -2.28
CA ARG A 121 -11.28 -13.90 -1.55
C ARG A 121 -9.96 -14.07 -2.28
N VAL A 122 -9.23 -12.97 -2.41
CA VAL A 122 -7.92 -12.92 -3.08
C VAL A 122 -6.88 -12.53 -2.03
N ARG A 123 -5.80 -13.29 -1.90
CA ARG A 123 -4.71 -12.89 -0.99
C ARG A 123 -3.98 -11.69 -1.59
N PHE A 124 -3.62 -10.72 -0.75
CA PHE A 124 -2.89 -9.53 -1.19
C PHE A 124 -1.57 -9.91 -1.89
N ASP A 125 -0.81 -10.85 -1.33
CA ASP A 125 0.46 -11.31 -1.93
C ASP A 125 0.28 -11.85 -3.36
N ASP A 126 -0.77 -12.64 -3.59
CA ASP A 126 -1.08 -13.22 -4.90
C ASP A 126 -1.49 -12.13 -5.91
N LEU A 127 -2.28 -11.16 -5.46
CA LEU A 127 -2.68 -10.01 -6.27
C LEU A 127 -1.46 -9.17 -6.70
N MET A 128 -0.56 -8.87 -5.76
CA MET A 128 0.64 -8.08 -6.04
C MET A 128 1.64 -8.85 -6.90
N ALA A 129 1.71 -10.18 -6.77
CA ALA A 129 2.50 -11.02 -7.66
C ALA A 129 1.99 -10.97 -9.10
N TYR A 130 0.66 -10.99 -9.31
CA TYR A 130 0.07 -10.78 -10.62
C TYR A 130 0.40 -9.38 -11.17
N LYS A 131 0.19 -8.33 -10.36
CA LYS A 131 0.45 -6.94 -10.77
C LYS A 131 1.88 -6.74 -11.27
N ARG A 132 2.88 -7.25 -10.53
CA ARG A 132 4.29 -7.15 -10.94
C ARG A 132 4.56 -7.79 -12.30
N LYS A 133 4.05 -9.01 -12.52
CA LYS A 133 4.20 -9.69 -13.81
C LYS A 133 3.55 -8.92 -14.96
N ASP A 134 2.37 -8.36 -14.72
CA ASP A 134 1.61 -7.59 -15.71
C ASP A 134 2.29 -6.24 -16.02
N ASP A 135 2.83 -5.56 -15.01
CA ASP A 135 3.59 -4.31 -15.19
C ASP A 135 4.90 -4.57 -15.96
N GLU A 136 5.62 -5.66 -15.66
CA GLU A 136 6.81 -6.09 -16.41
C GLU A 136 6.50 -6.43 -17.86
N ALA A 137 5.37 -7.11 -18.13
CA ALA A 137 4.94 -7.42 -19.49
C ALA A 137 4.59 -6.15 -20.26
N ARG A 138 3.89 -5.20 -19.63
CA ARG A 138 3.56 -3.90 -20.23
C ARG A 138 4.79 -3.08 -20.56
N ALA A 139 5.78 -3.04 -19.67
CA ALA A 139 7.05 -2.35 -19.93
C ALA A 139 7.77 -2.90 -21.17
N LYS A 140 7.86 -4.24 -21.31
CA LYS A 140 8.48 -4.87 -22.48
C LYS A 140 7.79 -4.54 -23.80
N VAL A 141 6.45 -4.48 -23.80
CA VAL A 141 5.69 -4.09 -25.01
C VAL A 141 5.98 -2.63 -25.35
N LEU A 142 6.05 -1.74 -24.36
CA LEU A 142 6.39 -0.34 -24.57
C LEU A 142 7.79 -0.20 -25.18
N ASP A 143 8.79 -0.90 -24.62
CA ASP A 143 10.16 -0.91 -25.12
C ASP A 143 10.22 -1.39 -26.57
N GLN A 144 9.46 -2.43 -26.90
CA GLN A 144 9.35 -2.94 -28.27
C GLN A 144 8.72 -1.91 -29.22
N LEU A 145 7.62 -1.27 -28.82
CA LEU A 145 6.97 -0.23 -29.63
C LEU A 145 7.89 0.98 -29.83
N THR A 146 8.67 1.37 -28.82
CA THR A 146 9.67 2.44 -28.93
C THR A 146 10.80 2.06 -29.88
N ALA A 147 11.31 0.82 -29.80
CA ALA A 147 12.33 0.33 -30.72
C ALA A 147 11.83 0.30 -32.17
N GLU A 148 10.61 -0.20 -32.40
CA GLU A 148 9.97 -0.23 -33.72
C GLU A 148 9.73 1.20 -34.27
N ALA A 149 9.28 2.14 -33.44
CA ALA A 149 9.11 3.53 -33.84
C ALA A 149 10.45 4.21 -34.21
N GLN A 150 11.53 3.89 -33.50
CA GLN A 150 12.88 4.38 -33.79
C GLN A 150 13.42 3.80 -35.11
N GLU A 151 13.21 2.50 -35.36
CA GLU A 151 13.57 1.84 -36.62
C GLU A 151 12.81 2.41 -37.82
N LEU A 152 11.53 2.76 -37.62
CA LEU A 152 10.68 3.39 -38.65
C LEU A 152 10.94 4.89 -38.82
N GLY A 153 11.91 5.47 -38.09
CA GLY A 153 12.26 6.88 -38.18
C GLY A 153 11.16 7.84 -37.70
N MET A 154 10.22 7.36 -36.89
CA MET A 154 9.07 8.14 -36.39
C MET A 154 9.44 8.95 -35.13
N GLY A 155 10.63 9.55 -35.14
CA GLY A 155 11.37 10.01 -33.95
C GLY A 155 10.56 10.73 -32.86
N TYR A 156 11.00 10.49 -31.63
CA TYR A 156 10.82 11.38 -30.48
C TYR A 156 12.19 11.75 -29.91
#